data_AF-A0A6G0VWV6-F1
#
_entry.id   AF-A0A6G0VWV6-F1
#
_cell.length_a   1.000
_cell.length_b   1.000
_cell.length_c   1.000
_cell.angle_alpha   90.00
_cell.angle_beta   90.00
_cell.angle_gamma   90.00
#
_symmetry.space_group_name_H-M   'P 1'
#
loop_
_entity.id
_entity.type
_entity.pdbx_description
1 polymer ?
#
loop_
_entity_poly.entity_id
_entity_poly.type
_entity_poly.pdbx_seq_one_letter_code
_entity_poly.pdbx_strand_id
1 'polypeptide(L)'
;KELNEMALKWNVHRIRKSRNSICCYGRPITMFEAPEEFNTTNFIHIIQENELQLCKNELINLTNVTCGPTISELCSIILAEKVICIPDESYSIIDVYIMLRNKLKDMLE
;
A
#
# COMPACT_ATOMS: atom_id res chain seq x y z
N LYS A 1 -0.31 3.94 9.81
CA LYS A 1 -0.41 5.11 10.71
C LYS A 1 0.95 5.76 10.93
N GLU A 2 1.96 4.99 11.37
CA GLU A 2 3.34 5.48 11.59
C GLU A 2 3.98 6.14 10.36
N LEU A 3 3.77 5.57 9.17
CA LEU A 3 4.33 6.14 7.94
C LEU A 3 3.80 7.55 7.63
N ASN A 4 2.50 7.79 7.88
CA ASN A 4 1.90 9.11 7.67
C ASN A 4 2.45 10.13 8.68
N GLU A 5 2.67 9.70 9.92
CA GLU A 5 3.27 10.55 10.96
C GLU A 5 4.74 10.87 10.65
N MET A 6 5.49 9.88 10.13
CA MET A 6 6.87 10.06 9.65
C MET A 6 6.91 11.04 8.49
N ALA A 7 6.04 10.86 7.48
CA ALA A 7 5.94 11.74 6.33
C ALA A 7 5.64 13.18 6.74
N LEU A 8 4.70 13.39 7.67
CA LEU A 8 4.40 14.71 8.21
C LEU A 8 5.64 15.35 8.85
N LYS A 9 6.34 14.62 9.74
CA LYS A 9 7.55 15.11 10.41
C LYS A 9 8.67 15.42 9.41
N TRP A 10 8.83 14.58 8.39
CA TRP A 10 9.81 14.77 7.33
C TRP A 10 9.51 16.03 6.51
N ASN A 11 8.26 16.20 6.09
CA ASN A 11 7.81 17.29 5.24
C ASN A 11 8.02 18.67 5.87
N VAL A 12 7.88 18.78 7.20
CA VAL A 12 8.10 20.04 7.93
C VAL A 12 9.56 20.28 8.32
N HIS A 13 10.42 19.27 8.20
CA HIS A 13 11.82 19.37 8.59
C HIS A 13 12.56 20.36 7.69
N ARG A 14 13.38 21.25 8.27
CA ARG A 14 14.19 22.20 7.49
C ARG A 14 15.61 21.67 7.31
N ILE A 15 15.91 21.17 6.11
CA ILE A 15 17.24 20.76 5.68
C ILE A 15 18.13 22.00 5.57
N ARG A 16 19.26 22.00 6.27
CA ARG A 16 20.24 23.10 6.23
C ARG A 16 21.05 23.07 4.95
N LYS A 17 21.46 24.26 4.50
CA LYS A 17 22.39 24.41 3.38
C LYS A 17 23.73 23.75 3.71
N SER A 18 24.19 22.87 2.84
CA SER A 18 25.49 22.21 2.96
C SER A 18 26.59 23.02 2.26
N ARG A 19 27.86 22.66 2.49
CA ARG A 19 29.00 23.23 1.71
C ARG A 19 29.03 22.74 0.27
N ASN A 20 28.35 21.63 -0.04
CA ASN A 20 28.15 21.15 -1.40
C ASN A 20 27.02 21.94 -2.07
N SER A 21 27.37 22.73 -3.08
CA SER A 21 26.44 23.60 -3.82
C SER A 21 25.38 22.84 -4.62
N ILE A 22 25.58 21.54 -4.87
CA ILE A 22 24.65 20.68 -5.61
C ILE A 22 23.50 20.21 -4.71
N CYS A 23 23.69 20.23 -3.39
CA CYS A 23 22.69 19.72 -2.45
C CYS A 23 21.57 20.77 -2.24
N CYS A 24 20.35 20.39 -2.60
CA CYS A 24 19.16 21.20 -2.32
C CYS A 24 18.93 21.31 -0.81
N TYR A 25 18.43 22.47 -0.38
CA TYR A 25 18.19 22.79 1.03
C TYR A 25 16.83 23.48 1.15
N GLY A 26 16.20 23.40 2.32
CA GLY A 26 14.84 23.92 2.50
C GLY A 26 13.95 22.90 3.18
N ARG A 27 12.63 23.04 3.01
CA ARG A 27 11.65 22.09 3.52
C ARG A 27 11.30 21.10 2.41
N PRO A 28 11.32 19.78 2.66
CA PRO A 28 10.98 18.78 1.65
C PRO A 28 9.63 19.03 0.98
N ILE A 29 8.61 19.49 1.73
CA ILE A 29 7.30 19.78 1.15
C ILE A 29 7.34 20.90 0.12
N THR A 30 8.01 22.02 0.41
CA THR A 30 8.15 23.13 -0.52
C THR A 30 9.00 22.75 -1.73
N MET A 31 10.06 21.97 -1.51
CA MET A 31 10.90 21.43 -2.59
C MET A 31 10.13 20.50 -3.53
N PHE A 32 9.15 19.77 -2.99
CA PHE A 32 8.29 18.88 -3.76
C PHE A 32 7.17 19.64 -4.47
N GLU A 33 6.55 20.62 -3.82
CA GLU A 33 5.41 21.38 -4.35
C GLU A 33 5.80 22.45 -5.38
N ALA A 34 6.98 23.07 -5.22
CA ALA A 34 7.49 24.13 -6.08
C ALA A 34 8.96 23.86 -6.51
N PRO A 35 9.23 22.78 -7.25
CA PRO A 35 10.58 22.37 -7.63
C PRO A 35 11.34 23.43 -8.44
N GLU A 36 10.63 24.28 -9.18
CA GLU A 36 11.17 25.42 -9.93
C GLU A 36 11.87 26.47 -9.04
N GLU A 37 11.42 26.69 -7.80
CA GLU A 37 12.07 27.61 -6.86
C GLU A 37 13.48 27.14 -6.45
N PHE A 38 13.76 25.85 -6.63
CA PHE A 38 15.02 25.21 -6.29
C PHE A 38 15.89 24.94 -7.53
N ASN A 39 15.54 25.51 -8.70
CA ASN A 39 16.19 25.25 -9.99
C ASN A 39 16.18 23.76 -10.38
N THR A 40 15.11 23.05 -10.05
CA THR A 40 14.93 21.63 -10.40
C THR A 40 13.79 21.45 -11.39
N THR A 41 13.75 20.30 -12.06
CA THR A 41 12.70 19.99 -13.04
C THR A 41 11.42 19.58 -12.32
N ASN A 42 10.30 20.17 -12.72
CA ASN A 42 8.99 19.79 -12.23
C ASN A 42 8.51 18.48 -12.87
N PHE A 43 8.36 17.44 -12.04
CA PHE A 43 7.82 16.13 -12.43
C PHE A 43 6.47 15.84 -11.77
N ILE A 44 5.83 16.83 -11.14
CA ILE A 44 4.53 16.66 -10.49
C ILE A 44 3.49 16.40 -11.57
N HIS A 45 2.85 15.23 -11.50
CA HIS A 45 1.74 14.88 -12.36
C HIS A 45 0.43 15.07 -11.59
N ILE A 46 -0.41 16.00 -12.05
CA ILE A 46 -1.70 16.27 -11.44
C ILE A 46 -2.68 15.22 -11.94
N ILE A 47 -3.07 14.30 -11.06
CA ILE A 47 -4.11 13.32 -11.34
C ILE A 47 -5.46 14.01 -11.20
N GLN A 48 -6.31 13.93 -12.23
CA GLN A 48 -7.67 14.46 -12.12
C GLN A 48 -8.49 13.55 -11.20
N GLU A 49 -9.29 14.13 -10.30
CA GLU A 49 -10.15 13.34 -9.41
C GLU A 49 -11.07 12.41 -10.20
N ASN A 50 -11.57 12.86 -11.36
CA ASN A 50 -12.38 12.02 -12.24
C ASN A 50 -11.63 10.77 -12.74
N GLU A 51 -10.36 10.91 -13.16
CA GLU A 51 -9.53 9.78 -13.58
C GLU A 51 -9.27 8.82 -12.41
N LEU A 52 -9.02 9.36 -11.22
CA LEU A 52 -8.85 8.55 -10.01
C LEU A 52 -10.12 7.76 -9.68
N GLN A 53 -11.30 8.38 -9.80
CA GLN A 53 -12.58 7.72 -9.57
C GLN A 53 -12.87 6.65 -10.62
N LEU A 54 -12.55 6.90 -11.90
CA LEU A 54 -12.66 5.89 -12.95
C LEU A 54 -11.77 4.67 -12.65
N CYS A 55 -10.50 4.89 -12.31
CA CYS A 55 -9.59 3.80 -11.92
C CYS A 55 -10.10 3.03 -10.70
N LYS A 56 -10.63 3.71 -9.68
CA LYS A 56 -11.23 3.06 -8.50
C LYS A 56 -12.44 2.21 -8.89
N ASN A 57 -13.32 2.73 -9.74
CA ASN A 57 -14.51 2.01 -10.20
C ASN A 57 -14.16 0.78 -11.04
N GLU A 58 -13.11 0.86 -11.86
CA GLU A 58 -12.58 -0.31 -12.57
C GLU A 58 -11.93 -1.31 -11.60
N LEU A 59 -11.29 -0.83 -10.53
CA LEU A 59 -10.74 -1.69 -9.47
C LEU A 59 -11.80 -2.41 -8.63
N ILE A 60 -13.02 -1.86 -8.47
CA ILE A 60 -14.10 -2.54 -7.74
C ILE A 60 -14.46 -3.89 -8.41
N ASN A 61 -14.22 -4.01 -9.72
CA ASN A 61 -14.43 -5.24 -10.47
C ASN A 61 -13.26 -6.24 -10.35
N LEU A 62 -12.10 -5.82 -9.83
CA LEU A 62 -11.12 -6.75 -9.27
C LEU A 62 -11.71 -7.23 -7.94
N THR A 63 -12.51 -8.29 -8.05
CA THR A 63 -13.12 -8.95 -6.90
C THR A 63 -12.04 -9.13 -5.82
N ASN A 64 -12.35 -8.79 -4.56
CA ASN A 64 -11.47 -9.03 -3.40
C ASN A 64 -11.06 -10.50 -3.22
N VAL A 65 -11.53 -11.38 -4.09
CA VAL A 65 -11.21 -12.78 -4.18
C VAL A 65 -10.11 -12.94 -5.23
N THR A 66 -8.87 -13.06 -4.77
CA THR A 66 -7.70 -13.35 -5.61
C THR A 66 -7.67 -14.80 -6.11
N CYS A 67 -8.67 -15.61 -5.73
CA CYS A 67 -8.80 -17.01 -6.09
C CYS A 67 -10.15 -17.32 -6.75
N GLY A 68 -10.24 -18.45 -7.46
CA GLY A 68 -11.50 -18.87 -8.07
C GLY A 68 -12.60 -19.10 -7.01
N PRO A 69 -13.89 -18.99 -7.39
CA PRO A 69 -15.01 -19.05 -6.45
C PRO A 69 -15.02 -20.34 -5.62
N THR A 70 -14.70 -21.48 -6.24
CA THR A 70 -14.60 -22.79 -5.57
C THR A 70 -13.52 -22.82 -4.49
N ILE A 71 -12.37 -22.19 -4.74
CA ILE A 71 -11.26 -22.13 -3.77
C ILE A 71 -11.65 -21.24 -2.59
N SER A 72 -12.32 -20.12 -2.85
CA SER A 72 -12.82 -19.23 -1.80
C SER A 72 -13.84 -19.90 -0.89
N GLU A 73 -14.76 -20.67 -1.47
CA GLU A 73 -15.75 -21.45 -0.72
C GLU A 73 -15.09 -22.53 0.14
N LEU A 74 -14.15 -23.30 -0.43
CA LEU A 74 -13.37 -24.30 0.30
C LEU A 74 -12.57 -23.68 1.46
N CYS A 75 -11.90 -22.54 1.24
CA CYS A 75 -11.23 -21.83 2.32
C CYS A 75 -12.19 -21.43 3.44
N SER A 76 -13.40 -20.97 3.09
CA SER A 76 -14.41 -20.55 4.06
C SER A 76 -14.91 -21.74 4.90
N ILE A 77 -15.10 -22.90 4.27
CA ILE A 77 -15.46 -24.16 4.95
C ILE A 77 -14.34 -24.58 5.92
N ILE A 78 -13.08 -24.60 5.47
CA ILE A 78 -11.93 -24.99 6.31
C ILE A 78 -11.79 -24.06 7.53
N LEU A 79 -11.98 -22.76 7.34
CA LEU A 79 -11.93 -21.79 8.44
C LEU A 79 -13.06 -22.02 9.44
N ALA A 80 -14.28 -22.29 8.95
CA ALA A 80 -15.43 -22.59 9.80
C ALA A 80 -15.25 -23.90 10.60
N GLU A 81 -14.76 -24.96 9.97
CA GLU A 81 -14.50 -26.26 10.61
C GLU A 81 -13.46 -26.14 11.74
N LYS A 82 -12.41 -25.36 11.52
CA LYS A 82 -11.35 -25.15 12.50
C LYS A 82 -11.65 -24.06 13.53
N VAL A 83 -12.80 -23.39 13.42
CA VAL A 83 -13.21 -22.27 14.28
C VAL A 83 -12.14 -21.17 14.31
N ILE A 84 -11.55 -20.86 13.15
CA ILE A 84 -10.53 -19.83 13.02
C ILE A 84 -11.19 -18.52 12.58
N CYS A 85 -11.13 -17.52 13.44
CA CYS A 85 -11.44 -16.14 13.06
C CYS A 85 -10.25 -15.55 12.28
N ILE A 86 -10.53 -14.85 11.18
CA ILE A 86 -9.50 -14.15 10.42
C ILE A 86 -8.95 -13.03 11.32
N PRO A 87 -7.66 -13.05 11.67
CA PRO A 87 -7.07 -12.02 12.52
C PRO A 87 -6.90 -10.71 11.74
N ASP A 88 -6.96 -9.57 12.43
CA ASP A 88 -6.65 -8.25 11.84
C ASP A 88 -5.14 -7.96 11.78
N GLU A 89 -4.34 -8.76 12.50
CA GLU A 89 -2.88 -8.60 12.58
C GLU A 89 -2.18 -9.23 11.36
N SER A 90 -1.34 -8.44 10.69
CA SER A 90 -0.72 -8.82 9.42
C SER A 90 0.11 -10.12 9.48
N TYR A 91 0.84 -10.35 10.57
CA TYR A 91 1.64 -11.57 10.74
C TYR A 91 0.76 -12.81 10.95
N SER A 92 -0.29 -12.69 11.77
CA SER A 92 -1.21 -13.80 12.03
C SER A 92 -2.04 -14.18 10.79
N ILE A 93 -2.34 -13.23 9.90
CA ILE A 93 -3.01 -13.53 8.62
C ILE A 93 -2.14 -14.43 7.74
N ILE A 94 -0.81 -14.22 7.75
CA ILE A 94 0.12 -15.04 6.95
C ILE A 94 0.08 -16.50 7.42
N ASP A 95 0.02 -16.75 8.72
CA ASP A 95 -0.06 -18.10 9.28
C ASP A 95 -1.35 -18.81 8.84
N VAL A 96 -2.48 -18.09 8.86
CA VAL A 96 -3.77 -18.60 8.37
C VAL A 96 -3.70 -18.92 6.87
N TYR A 97 -3.09 -18.06 6.07
CA TYR A 97 -2.89 -18.31 4.64
C TYR A 97 -2.02 -19.55 4.37
N ILE A 98 -0.89 -19.70 5.06
CA ILE A 98 0.00 -20.86 4.90
C ILE A 98 -0.74 -22.15 5.28
N MET A 99 -1.50 -22.13 6.37
CA MET A 99 -2.32 -23.26 6.79
C MET A 99 -3.35 -23.64 5.73
N LEU A 100 -4.10 -22.66 5.19
CA LEU A 100 -5.10 -22.90 4.15
C LEU A 100 -4.46 -23.46 2.89
N ARG A 101 -3.34 -22.88 2.44
CA ARG A 101 -2.59 -23.32 1.26
C ARG A 101 -2.13 -24.76 1.39
N ASN A 102 -1.53 -25.12 2.54
CA ASN A 102 -1.04 -26.49 2.76
C ASN A 102 -2.22 -27.48 2.80
N LYS A 103 -3.31 -27.12 3.48
CA LYS A 103 -4.49 -27.98 3.54
C LYS A 103 -5.13 -28.21 2.17
N LEU A 104 -5.22 -27.17 1.34
CA LEU A 104 -5.72 -27.28 -0.03
C LEU A 104 -4.80 -28.13 -0.90
N LYS A 105 -3.48 -27.97 -0.74
CA LYS A 105 -2.50 -28.79 -1.45
C LYS A 105 -2.65 -30.28 -1.11
N ASP A 106 -2.78 -30.61 0.17
CA ASP A 106 -2.98 -31.99 0.65
C ASP A 106 -4.30 -32.62 0.16
N MET A 107 -5.28 -31.82 -0.24
CA MET A 107 -6.57 -32.31 -0.77
C MET A 107 -6.57 -32.48 -2.29
N LEU A 108 -5.61 -31.87 -2.99
CA LEU A 108 -5.51 -31.87 -4.46
C LEU A 108 -4.40 -32.80 -4.98
N GLU A 109 -3.49 -33.24 -4.11
CA GLU A 109 -2.52 -34.33 -4.34
C GLU A 109 -3.10 -35.68 -3.86
#